data_AF-A0A925W583-F1
#
_entry.id   AF-A0A925W583-F1
#
_cell.length_a   1.000
_cell.length_b   1.000
_cell.length_c   1.000
_cell.angle_alpha   90.00
_cell.angle_beta   90.00
_cell.angle_gamma   90.00
#
_symmetry.space_group_name_H-M   'P 1'
#
loop_
_entity.id
_entity.type
_entity.pdbx_description
1 polymer ?
#
loop_
_entity_poly.entity_id
_entity_poly.type
_entity_poly.pdbx_seq_one_letter_code
_entity_poly.pdbx_strand_id
1 'polypeptide(L)'
;SAGPGPTAGQVVRYRHNLPRRDGWRLRRVSTVLPTDVITIGDTMYLHVMVCRGLGYVRWTEVHASRDNGVSWRPTGVRWPGGHHGGMFQMLTWERGGDGWVYAFSTGFQRAHGLFLHRVPEDRIIDPSAWEGWGYDDTHTWDWGRPPTEVLPGAFGELSLRRVEGRWLLSVFDAGNYRIDVLDLDSPTANLHEAARTTVLHGSSWTDEDHGTGRVAQLYGGYILPGSSLADVHLMVSQWNTETNWPYRSMQFRCTP
;
A
#
# COMPACT_ATOMS: atom_id res chain seq x y z
N SER A 1 9.63 17.46 0.56
CA SER A 1 9.80 17.75 -0.88
C SER A 1 10.87 16.85 -1.45
N ALA A 2 10.74 16.44 -2.71
CA ALA A 2 11.72 15.58 -3.40
C ALA A 2 12.94 16.40 -3.90
N GLY A 3 13.65 17.03 -2.96
CA GLY A 3 14.90 17.75 -3.19
C GLY A 3 14.77 19.27 -3.42
N PRO A 4 15.89 20.01 -3.29
CA PRO A 4 15.94 21.44 -3.64
C PRO A 4 15.97 21.58 -5.16
N GLY A 5 14.86 22.03 -5.75
CA GLY A 5 14.77 22.28 -7.20
C GLY A 5 13.35 22.55 -7.67
N PRO A 6 13.17 23.02 -8.92
CA PRO A 6 11.85 23.24 -9.51
C PRO A 6 11.12 21.93 -9.87
N THR A 7 11.82 20.80 -9.80
CA THR A 7 11.30 19.47 -10.14
C THR A 7 11.55 18.49 -9.01
N ALA A 8 10.59 17.61 -8.75
CA ALA A 8 10.75 16.49 -7.84
C ALA A 8 11.73 15.44 -8.39
N GLY A 9 12.68 15.00 -7.57
CA GLY A 9 13.54 13.84 -7.87
C GLY A 9 12.86 12.50 -7.57
N GLN A 10 13.41 11.42 -8.13
CA GLN A 10 13.01 10.06 -7.74
C GLN A 10 13.43 9.77 -6.29
N VAL A 11 12.50 9.26 -5.47
CA VAL A 11 12.78 8.84 -4.08
C VAL A 11 13.79 7.68 -4.05
N VAL A 12 13.59 6.68 -4.90
CA VAL A 12 14.53 5.58 -5.11
C VAL A 12 15.22 5.77 -6.45
N ARG A 13 16.56 5.73 -6.46
CA ARG A 13 17.32 5.91 -7.70
C ARG A 13 17.21 4.69 -8.60
N TYR A 14 16.67 4.87 -9.80
CA TYR A 14 16.75 3.88 -10.89
C TYR A 14 16.75 4.59 -12.25
N ARG A 15 17.29 3.93 -13.26
CA ARG A 15 17.26 4.45 -14.63
C ARG A 15 16.06 3.86 -15.36
N HIS A 16 15.20 4.73 -15.89
CA HIS A 16 14.05 4.32 -16.68
C HIS A 16 14.49 3.53 -17.92
N ASN A 17 13.77 2.45 -18.22
CA ASN A 17 13.95 1.58 -19.38
C ASN A 17 15.31 0.87 -19.49
N LEU A 18 16.12 0.89 -18.43
CA LEU A 18 17.36 0.14 -18.39
C LEU A 18 17.20 -1.23 -17.71
N PRO A 19 18.06 -2.20 -18.05
CA PRO A 19 18.10 -3.47 -17.33
C PRO A 19 18.53 -3.27 -15.87
N ARG A 20 17.79 -3.86 -14.93
CA ARG A 20 18.23 -4.09 -13.55
C ARG A 20 18.51 -5.58 -13.35
N ARG A 21 19.51 -5.89 -12.52
CA ARG A 21 19.81 -7.27 -12.14
C ARG A 21 18.69 -7.83 -11.26
N ASP A 22 18.29 -9.06 -11.57
CA ASP A 22 17.39 -9.93 -10.82
C ASP A 22 18.10 -11.29 -10.71
N GLY A 23 18.85 -11.48 -9.62
CA GLY A 23 19.88 -12.52 -9.53
C GLY A 23 20.88 -12.42 -10.69
N TRP A 24 21.00 -13.50 -11.47
CA TRP A 24 21.86 -13.58 -12.65
C TRP A 24 21.24 -12.97 -13.92
N ARG A 25 19.93 -12.68 -13.92
CA ARG A 25 19.21 -12.19 -15.11
C ARG A 25 19.19 -10.67 -15.16
N LEU A 26 19.24 -10.12 -16.36
CA LEU A 26 18.99 -8.70 -16.61
C LEU A 26 17.55 -8.52 -17.09
N ARG A 27 16.77 -7.68 -16.40
CA ARG A 27 15.37 -7.41 -16.75
C ARG A 27 15.15 -5.92 -16.95
N ARG A 28 14.52 -5.55 -18.05
CA ARG A 28 14.11 -4.15 -18.29
C ARG A 28 13.10 -3.72 -17.23
N VAL A 29 13.39 -2.59 -16.61
CA VAL A 29 12.54 -1.89 -15.63
C VAL A 29 12.19 -0.52 -16.20
N SER A 30 10.91 -0.16 -16.23
CA SER A 30 10.47 1.16 -16.69
C SER A 30 10.09 2.08 -15.54
N THR A 31 9.59 1.54 -14.44
CA THR A 31 9.18 2.33 -13.27
C THR A 31 9.35 1.57 -11.95
N VAL A 32 9.53 2.32 -10.87
CA VAL A 32 9.54 1.83 -9.50
C VAL A 32 8.52 2.65 -8.72
N LEU A 33 7.49 1.99 -8.19
CA LEU A 33 6.33 2.64 -7.58
C LEU A 33 6.30 2.31 -6.09
N PRO A 34 6.40 3.30 -5.18
CA PRO A 34 6.18 3.12 -3.76
C PRO A 34 4.78 2.56 -3.48
N THR A 35 4.66 1.67 -2.49
CA THR A 35 3.35 1.22 -2.00
C THR A 35 3.10 1.81 -0.62
N ASP A 36 4.02 1.58 0.33
CA ASP A 36 3.94 2.11 1.69
C ASP A 36 5.31 2.16 2.38
N VAL A 37 5.38 2.91 3.48
CA VAL A 37 6.57 3.15 4.31
C VAL A 37 6.25 2.93 5.79
N ILE A 38 7.19 2.33 6.51
CA ILE A 38 7.11 2.08 7.97
C ILE A 38 8.41 2.49 8.63
N THR A 39 8.35 2.92 9.89
CA THR A 39 9.54 3.23 10.68
C THR A 39 9.64 2.26 11.86
N ILE A 40 10.78 1.57 11.97
CA ILE A 40 11.09 0.63 13.05
C ILE A 40 12.43 1.05 13.65
N GLY A 41 12.41 1.44 14.93
CA GLY A 41 13.55 2.14 15.55
C GLY A 41 13.94 3.37 14.75
N ASP A 42 15.23 3.50 14.44
CA ASP A 42 15.78 4.64 13.68
C ASP A 42 15.84 4.40 12.16
N THR A 43 15.17 3.36 11.65
CA THR A 43 15.18 3.01 10.22
C THR A 43 13.79 3.07 9.62
N MET A 44 13.66 3.81 8.51
CA MET A 44 12.49 3.79 7.64
C MET A 44 12.67 2.70 6.57
N TYR A 45 11.65 1.88 6.37
CA TYR A 45 11.60 0.88 5.32
C TYR A 45 10.51 1.25 4.32
N LEU A 46 10.83 1.24 3.03
CA LEU A 46 9.93 1.56 1.93
C LEU A 46 9.77 0.34 1.04
N HIS A 47 8.55 -0.16 0.92
CA HIS A 47 8.20 -1.20 -0.04
C HIS A 47 7.91 -0.57 -1.41
N VAL A 48 8.45 -1.16 -2.46
CA VAL A 48 8.24 -0.70 -3.83
C VAL A 48 7.91 -1.85 -4.79
N MET A 49 7.07 -1.57 -5.78
CA MET A 49 6.89 -2.39 -6.97
C MET A 49 7.93 -2.03 -8.01
N VAL A 50 8.57 -3.02 -8.62
CA VAL A 50 9.48 -2.82 -9.76
C VAL A 50 8.81 -3.33 -11.02
N CYS A 51 8.47 -2.44 -11.95
CA CYS A 51 7.55 -2.72 -13.05
C CYS A 51 8.17 -2.58 -14.45
N ARG A 52 7.53 -3.22 -15.43
CA ARG A 52 7.72 -2.97 -16.87
C ARG A 52 6.38 -2.51 -17.47
N GLY A 53 6.20 -1.20 -17.58
CA GLY A 53 4.92 -0.55 -17.83
C GLY A 53 4.10 -0.44 -16.53
N LEU A 54 2.92 0.16 -16.63
CA LEU A 54 1.90 0.04 -15.58
C LEU A 54 1.22 -1.34 -15.71
N GLY A 55 0.80 -1.92 -14.59
CA GLY A 55 0.13 -3.22 -14.52
C GLY A 55 1.03 -4.47 -14.50
N TYR A 56 2.30 -4.40 -14.91
CA TYR A 56 3.19 -5.57 -14.94
C TYR A 56 4.35 -5.45 -13.93
N VAL A 57 4.20 -6.15 -12.80
CA VAL A 57 5.20 -6.22 -11.72
C VAL A 57 6.20 -7.34 -12.00
N ARG A 58 7.49 -6.99 -12.02
CA ARG A 58 8.58 -7.96 -12.17
C ARG A 58 8.91 -8.63 -10.84
N TRP A 59 9.04 -7.81 -9.80
CA TRP A 59 9.24 -8.17 -8.41
C TRP A 59 8.88 -6.96 -7.55
N THR A 60 8.72 -7.18 -6.25
CA THR A 60 8.72 -6.12 -5.24
C THR A 60 10.03 -6.16 -4.46
N GLU A 61 10.45 -5.02 -3.91
CA GLU A 61 11.68 -4.93 -3.11
C GLU A 61 11.54 -3.91 -1.99
N VAL A 62 12.41 -4.00 -0.97
CA VAL A 62 12.45 -3.07 0.15
C VAL A 62 13.70 -2.19 0.08
N HIS A 63 13.51 -0.90 0.34
CA HIS A 63 14.58 0.08 0.53
C HIS A 63 14.58 0.56 1.98
N ALA A 64 15.74 0.94 2.50
CA ALA A 64 15.89 1.49 3.84
C ALA A 64 16.48 2.90 3.78
N SER A 65 16.04 3.75 4.71
CA SER A 65 16.60 5.06 5.01
C SER A 65 16.90 5.17 6.52
N ARG A 66 18.05 5.75 6.84
CA ARG A 66 18.50 6.04 8.23
C ARG A 66 18.73 7.54 8.45
N ASP A 67 18.23 8.36 7.53
CA ASP A 67 18.44 9.80 7.46
C ASP A 67 17.11 10.51 7.18
N ASN A 68 16.02 10.00 7.79
CA ASN A 68 14.67 10.56 7.69
C ASN A 68 14.17 10.72 6.24
N GLY A 69 14.44 9.70 5.40
CA GLY A 69 13.96 9.64 4.03
C GLY A 69 14.77 10.48 3.03
N VAL A 70 15.91 11.05 3.43
CA VAL A 70 16.79 11.82 2.53
C VAL A 70 17.48 10.90 1.52
N SER A 71 17.96 9.73 1.93
CA SER A 71 18.54 8.73 1.05
C SER A 71 17.99 7.32 1.30
N TRP A 72 17.83 6.57 0.21
CA TRP A 72 17.24 5.24 0.20
C TRP A 72 18.21 4.23 -0.42
N ARG A 73 18.40 3.10 0.25
CA ARG A 73 19.29 2.01 -0.19
C ARG A 73 18.53 0.69 -0.26
N PRO A 74 18.73 -0.15 -1.28
CA PRO A 74 18.09 -1.46 -1.32
C PRO A 74 18.57 -2.33 -0.15
N THR A 75 17.64 -3.03 0.50
CA THR A 75 17.98 -3.98 1.59
C THR A 75 18.48 -5.33 1.05
N GLY A 76 18.22 -5.61 -0.23
CA GLY A 76 18.46 -6.90 -0.87
C GLY A 76 17.23 -7.81 -0.90
N VAL A 77 16.20 -7.49 -0.13
CA VAL A 77 14.93 -8.21 -0.07
C VAL A 77 14.14 -8.04 -1.35
N ARG A 78 13.65 -9.17 -1.89
CA ARG A 78 12.80 -9.20 -3.09
C ARG A 78 11.78 -10.33 -3.05
N TRP A 79 10.59 -10.07 -3.57
CA TRP A 79 9.60 -11.09 -3.89
C TRP A 79 9.30 -11.09 -5.38
N PRO A 80 9.30 -12.25 -6.07
CA PRO A 80 8.89 -12.33 -7.47
C PRO A 80 7.50 -11.72 -7.69
N GLY A 81 7.24 -11.12 -8.85
CA GLY A 81 5.93 -10.49 -9.12
C GLY A 81 4.74 -11.45 -9.06
N GLY A 82 4.97 -12.77 -9.16
CA GLY A 82 3.95 -13.81 -8.96
C GLY A 82 3.93 -14.43 -7.56
N HIS A 83 4.65 -13.86 -6.60
CA HIS A 83 4.63 -14.34 -5.21
C HIS A 83 3.20 -14.28 -4.66
N HIS A 84 2.76 -15.35 -3.98
CA HIS A 84 1.36 -15.57 -3.60
C HIS A 84 0.37 -15.35 -4.75
N GLY A 85 0.70 -15.84 -5.95
CA GLY A 85 -0.13 -15.65 -7.14
C GLY A 85 -0.14 -14.22 -7.70
N GLY A 86 0.67 -13.31 -7.14
CA GLY A 86 0.66 -11.88 -7.47
C GLY A 86 -0.01 -11.00 -6.42
N MET A 87 -0.49 -11.57 -5.31
CA MET A 87 -1.27 -10.87 -4.29
C MET A 87 -0.40 -10.23 -3.20
N PHE A 88 0.92 -10.18 -3.44
CA PHE A 88 1.91 -9.47 -2.63
C PHE A 88 2.63 -8.37 -3.42
N GLN A 89 1.98 -7.83 -4.46
CA GLN A 89 2.57 -6.78 -5.31
C GLN A 89 2.46 -5.41 -4.65
N MET A 90 1.30 -5.10 -4.06
CA MET A 90 1.05 -3.87 -3.33
C MET A 90 0.72 -4.21 -1.90
N LEU A 91 1.35 -3.52 -0.95
CA LEU A 91 1.08 -3.70 0.47
C LEU A 91 1.08 -2.38 1.22
N THR A 92 0.39 -2.40 2.34
CA THR A 92 0.52 -1.45 3.44
C THR A 92 0.85 -2.21 4.73
N TRP A 93 1.54 -1.56 5.65
CA TRP A 93 2.04 -2.20 6.86
C TRP A 93 2.04 -1.27 8.06
N GLU A 94 1.94 -1.85 9.25
CA GLU A 94 1.97 -1.12 10.51
C GLU A 94 2.44 -2.02 11.66
N ARG A 95 3.08 -1.42 12.66
CA ARG A 95 3.59 -2.09 13.85
C ARG A 95 2.43 -2.46 14.78
N GLY A 96 2.40 -3.72 15.21
CA GLY A 96 1.45 -4.20 16.22
C GLY A 96 1.74 -3.66 17.62
N GLY A 97 3.00 -3.34 17.92
CA GLY A 97 3.43 -3.05 19.29
C GLY A 97 3.61 -4.30 20.17
N ASP A 98 3.44 -5.47 19.57
CA ASP A 98 3.59 -6.82 20.15
C ASP A 98 4.81 -7.56 19.58
N GLY A 99 5.71 -6.83 18.92
CA GLY A 99 6.90 -7.38 18.26
C GLY A 99 6.65 -7.83 16.81
N TRP A 100 5.43 -7.66 16.28
CA TRP A 100 5.10 -7.99 14.89
C TRP A 100 4.76 -6.75 14.06
N VAL A 101 5.08 -6.83 12.78
CA VAL A 101 4.51 -5.95 11.75
C VAL A 101 3.42 -6.73 11.03
N TYR A 102 2.28 -6.08 10.83
CA TYR A 102 1.16 -6.63 10.07
C TYR A 102 1.06 -5.92 8.74
N ALA A 103 0.81 -6.67 7.67
CA ALA A 103 0.71 -6.12 6.32
C ALA A 103 -0.52 -6.66 5.58
N PHE A 104 -1.34 -5.75 5.08
CA PHE A 104 -2.36 -6.08 4.10
C PHE A 104 -1.80 -5.91 2.69
N SER A 105 -2.08 -6.85 1.81
CA SER A 105 -1.59 -6.83 0.43
C SER A 105 -2.66 -7.20 -0.60
N THR A 106 -2.40 -6.79 -1.84
CA THR A 106 -3.19 -7.11 -3.03
C THR A 106 -2.33 -7.06 -4.30
N GLY A 107 -2.93 -7.34 -5.45
CA GLY A 107 -2.28 -7.21 -6.77
C GLY A 107 -2.34 -5.79 -7.31
N PHE A 108 -1.35 -5.39 -8.11
CA PHE A 108 -1.29 -4.02 -8.68
C PHE A 108 -2.42 -3.73 -9.70
N GLN A 109 -3.09 -4.77 -10.19
CA GLN A 109 -4.05 -4.69 -11.29
C GLN A 109 -5.42 -4.16 -10.84
N ARG A 110 -5.62 -3.92 -9.54
CA ARG A 110 -6.90 -3.48 -8.96
C ARG A 110 -8.05 -4.44 -9.31
N ALA A 111 -7.77 -5.73 -9.23
CA ALA A 111 -8.68 -6.80 -9.65
C ALA A 111 -8.75 -7.95 -8.63
N HIS A 112 -8.23 -7.72 -7.42
CA HIS A 112 -8.04 -8.76 -6.41
C HIS A 112 -8.49 -8.26 -5.04
N GLY A 113 -8.88 -9.20 -4.17
CA GLY A 113 -9.17 -8.94 -2.77
C GLY A 113 -7.92 -8.62 -1.94
N LEU A 114 -8.11 -8.60 -0.64
CA LEU A 114 -7.05 -8.36 0.34
C LEU A 114 -6.56 -9.67 0.94
N PHE A 115 -5.27 -9.70 1.26
CA PHE A 115 -4.57 -10.78 1.95
C PHE A 115 -3.83 -10.20 3.14
N LEU A 116 -3.67 -10.98 4.20
CA LEU A 116 -3.00 -10.54 5.43
C LEU A 116 -1.72 -11.35 5.68
N HIS A 117 -0.69 -10.64 6.10
CA HIS A 117 0.62 -11.17 6.43
C HIS A 117 1.15 -10.58 7.73
N ARG A 118 2.13 -11.24 8.34
CA ARG A 118 2.93 -10.65 9.41
C ARG A 118 4.41 -11.04 9.30
N VAL A 119 5.26 -10.28 9.98
CA VAL A 119 6.70 -10.58 10.14
C VAL A 119 7.18 -10.02 11.49
N PRO A 120 8.13 -10.68 12.19
CA PRO A 120 8.74 -10.09 13.37
C PRO A 120 9.40 -8.76 13.02
N GLU A 121 9.25 -7.73 13.87
CA GLU A 121 9.77 -6.38 13.61
C GLU A 121 11.28 -6.38 13.31
N ASP A 122 12.05 -7.20 14.02
CA ASP A 122 13.51 -7.34 13.87
C ASP A 122 13.91 -8.18 12.65
N ARG A 123 12.96 -8.83 11.98
CA ARG A 123 13.16 -9.69 10.80
C ARG A 123 12.40 -9.20 9.56
N ILE A 124 11.98 -7.94 9.52
CA ILE A 124 11.27 -7.36 8.34
C ILE A 124 12.02 -7.54 7.02
N ILE A 125 13.35 -7.61 7.07
CA ILE A 125 14.23 -7.83 5.91
C ILE A 125 14.63 -9.30 5.67
N ASP A 126 14.00 -10.26 6.35
CA ASP A 126 14.15 -11.70 6.11
C ASP A 126 12.89 -12.23 5.41
N PRO A 127 12.91 -12.47 4.09
CA PRO A 127 11.76 -12.97 3.35
C PRO A 127 11.19 -14.30 3.90
N SER A 128 12.02 -15.11 4.57
CA SER A 128 11.60 -16.40 5.14
C SER A 128 10.87 -16.27 6.48
N ALA A 129 10.93 -15.09 7.10
CA ALA A 129 10.26 -14.79 8.37
C ALA A 129 8.80 -14.30 8.18
N TRP A 130 8.37 -14.08 6.94
CA TRP A 130 7.02 -13.62 6.64
C TRP A 130 6.02 -14.77 6.68
N GLU A 131 4.92 -14.56 7.41
CA GLU A 131 3.85 -15.52 7.61
C GLU A 131 2.57 -15.01 6.94
N GLY A 132 1.88 -15.89 6.20
CA GLY A 132 0.54 -15.62 5.71
C GLY A 132 -0.51 -15.94 6.77
N TRP A 133 -1.61 -15.17 6.77
CA TRP A 133 -2.84 -15.51 7.48
C TRP A 133 -3.72 -16.36 6.57
N GLY A 134 -3.90 -17.63 6.91
CA GLY A 134 -4.53 -18.60 6.03
C GLY A 134 -5.64 -19.38 6.70
N TYR A 135 -6.70 -19.62 5.92
CA TYR A 135 -7.79 -20.53 6.26
C TYR A 135 -7.52 -21.88 5.57
N ASP A 136 -7.55 -22.97 6.32
CA ASP A 136 -7.27 -24.30 5.81
C ASP A 136 -8.50 -25.22 5.79
N ASP A 137 -8.29 -26.46 5.34
CA ASP A 137 -9.33 -27.49 5.25
C ASP A 137 -9.90 -27.92 6.62
N THR A 138 -9.26 -27.53 7.73
CA THR A 138 -9.79 -27.74 9.09
C THR A 138 -10.78 -26.65 9.52
N HIS A 139 -11.07 -25.71 8.63
CA HIS A 139 -11.98 -24.59 8.87
C HIS A 139 -11.51 -23.65 9.99
N THR A 140 -10.20 -23.48 10.13
CA THR A 140 -9.59 -22.57 11.10
C THR A 140 -8.70 -21.55 10.40
N TRP A 141 -8.54 -20.39 11.02
CA TRP A 141 -7.52 -19.41 10.60
C TRP A 141 -6.26 -19.57 11.47
N ASP A 142 -5.09 -19.52 10.85
CA ASP A 142 -3.82 -19.49 11.57
C ASP A 142 -2.72 -18.81 10.74
N TRP A 143 -1.64 -18.44 11.43
CA TRP A 143 -0.42 -17.92 10.83
C TRP A 143 0.46 -19.05 10.27
N GLY A 144 1.38 -18.68 9.38
CA GLY A 144 2.32 -19.64 8.76
C GLY A 144 1.68 -20.50 7.67
N ARG A 145 0.42 -20.24 7.31
CA ARG A 145 -0.32 -20.93 6.25
C ARG A 145 -0.22 -20.16 4.93
N PRO A 146 -0.49 -20.81 3.78
CA PRO A 146 -0.73 -20.08 2.54
C PRO A 146 -1.81 -19.00 2.78
N PRO A 147 -1.57 -17.73 2.40
CA PRO A 147 -2.49 -16.66 2.69
C PRO A 147 -3.82 -16.87 1.96
N THR A 148 -4.92 -16.75 2.68
CA THR A 148 -6.28 -16.81 2.13
C THR A 148 -6.83 -15.39 1.97
N GLU A 149 -7.67 -15.18 0.97
CA GLU A 149 -8.33 -13.88 0.76
C GLU A 149 -9.21 -13.55 1.98
N VAL A 150 -8.91 -12.44 2.66
CA VAL A 150 -9.60 -11.99 3.90
C VAL A 150 -10.74 -11.00 3.60
N LEU A 151 -10.74 -10.43 2.40
CA LEU A 151 -11.82 -9.58 1.91
C LEU A 151 -11.83 -9.66 0.37
N PRO A 152 -12.85 -10.28 -0.26
CA PRO A 152 -12.96 -10.30 -1.71
C PRO A 152 -13.29 -8.91 -2.25
N GLY A 153 -12.78 -8.60 -3.44
CA GLY A 153 -13.05 -7.33 -4.10
C GLY A 153 -12.05 -7.01 -5.21
N ALA A 154 -11.99 -5.73 -5.56
CA ALA A 154 -11.08 -5.18 -6.55
C ALA A 154 -10.37 -3.98 -5.94
N PHE A 155 -9.40 -4.26 -5.06
CA PHE A 155 -8.73 -3.22 -4.27
C PHE A 155 -7.44 -2.74 -4.91
N GLY A 156 -7.18 -1.45 -4.72
CA GLY A 156 -5.99 -0.74 -5.13
C GLY A 156 -5.18 -0.28 -3.94
N GLU A 157 -4.61 0.92 -4.06
CA GLU A 157 -3.75 1.56 -3.07
C GLU A 157 -4.31 1.44 -1.64
N LEU A 158 -3.44 1.05 -0.69
CA LEU A 158 -3.79 0.70 0.68
C LEU A 158 -3.05 1.60 1.68
N SER A 159 -3.64 1.82 2.86
CA SER A 159 -3.02 2.50 3.98
C SER A 159 -3.55 2.00 5.32
N LEU A 160 -2.75 1.23 6.06
CA LEU A 160 -3.00 0.73 7.41
C LEU A 160 -2.25 1.59 8.40
N ARG A 161 -2.94 2.20 9.37
CA ARG A 161 -2.32 2.96 10.45
C ARG A 161 -2.98 2.67 11.78
N ARG A 162 -2.20 2.71 12.85
CA ARG A 162 -2.75 2.73 14.21
C ARG A 162 -3.17 4.15 14.58
N VAL A 163 -4.44 4.32 14.98
CA VAL A 163 -5.02 5.60 15.38
C VAL A 163 -5.81 5.37 16.67
N GLU A 164 -5.41 6.04 17.76
CA GLU A 164 -6.09 5.98 19.07
C GLU A 164 -6.38 4.55 19.56
N GLY A 165 -5.42 3.64 19.37
CA GLY A 165 -5.52 2.24 19.79
C GLY A 165 -6.23 1.32 18.80
N ARG A 166 -6.92 1.87 17.80
CA ARG A 166 -7.57 1.16 16.68
C ARG A 166 -6.63 0.96 15.51
N TRP A 167 -7.01 0.08 14.60
CA TRP A 167 -6.39 -0.07 13.28
C TRP A 167 -7.32 0.49 12.22
N LEU A 168 -6.89 1.55 11.53
CA LEU A 168 -7.62 2.08 10.39
C LEU A 168 -6.98 1.57 9.11
N LEU A 169 -7.77 0.88 8.29
CA LEU A 169 -7.39 0.41 6.96
C LEU A 169 -8.15 1.21 5.91
N SER A 170 -7.48 2.16 5.28
CA SER A 170 -7.99 2.86 4.11
C SER A 170 -7.64 2.08 2.84
N VAL A 171 -8.63 1.90 1.97
CA VAL A 171 -8.50 1.16 0.72
C VAL A 171 -9.12 1.93 -0.44
N PHE A 172 -8.42 1.97 -1.57
CA PHE A 172 -9.07 2.31 -2.83
C PHE A 172 -9.85 1.08 -3.34
N ASP A 173 -11.17 1.10 -3.20
CA ASP A 173 -12.06 0.09 -3.77
C ASP A 173 -12.35 0.45 -5.23
N ALA A 174 -11.53 -0.07 -6.14
CA ALA A 174 -11.66 0.20 -7.57
C ALA A 174 -12.93 -0.44 -8.15
N GLY A 175 -13.42 -1.54 -7.56
CA GLY A 175 -14.63 -2.24 -8.00
C GLY A 175 -15.89 -1.40 -7.80
N ASN A 176 -15.96 -0.64 -6.70
CA ASN A 176 -17.06 0.29 -6.42
C ASN A 176 -16.70 1.76 -6.68
N TYR A 177 -15.49 1.99 -7.20
CA TYR A 177 -14.92 3.29 -7.50
C TYR A 177 -15.03 4.30 -6.35
N ARG A 178 -14.45 3.96 -5.20
CA ARG A 178 -14.51 4.76 -3.96
C ARG A 178 -13.29 4.54 -3.07
N ILE A 179 -13.11 5.37 -2.06
CA ILE A 179 -12.20 5.12 -0.95
C ILE A 179 -13.03 4.80 0.28
N ASP A 180 -12.75 3.64 0.87
CA ASP A 180 -13.35 3.18 2.12
C ASP A 180 -12.29 3.19 3.23
N VAL A 181 -12.71 3.53 4.45
CA VAL A 181 -11.91 3.34 5.67
C VAL A 181 -12.61 2.28 6.51
N LEU A 182 -11.88 1.22 6.86
CA LEU A 182 -12.33 0.19 7.78
C LEU A 182 -11.71 0.44 9.15
N ASP A 183 -12.52 0.37 10.21
CA ASP A 183 -12.09 0.45 11.60
C ASP A 183 -12.03 -0.96 12.22
N LEU A 184 -10.84 -1.38 12.62
CA LEU A 184 -10.56 -2.73 13.12
C LEU A 184 -10.04 -2.72 14.56
N ASP A 185 -10.59 -3.62 15.38
CA ASP A 185 -10.12 -3.91 16.74
C ASP A 185 -8.74 -4.58 16.77
N SER A 186 -8.40 -5.34 15.72
CA SER A 186 -7.17 -6.10 15.60
C SER A 186 -6.80 -6.28 14.13
N PRO A 187 -5.53 -6.60 13.80
CA PRO A 187 -5.13 -6.83 12.41
C PRO A 187 -5.82 -8.05 11.79
N THR A 188 -6.28 -9.02 12.60
CA THR A 188 -7.01 -10.22 12.15
C THR A 188 -8.53 -10.08 12.28
N ALA A 189 -9.05 -8.86 12.47
CA ALA A 189 -10.49 -8.64 12.55
C ALA A 189 -11.20 -9.15 11.28
N ASN A 190 -12.43 -9.64 11.44
CA ASN A 190 -13.24 -10.08 10.31
C ASN A 190 -13.65 -8.88 9.44
N LEU A 191 -13.00 -8.72 8.29
CA LEU A 191 -13.22 -7.56 7.41
C LEU A 191 -14.61 -7.52 6.76
N HIS A 192 -15.35 -8.64 6.80
CA HIS A 192 -16.74 -8.70 6.35
C HIS A 192 -17.71 -8.02 7.33
N GLU A 193 -17.33 -7.93 8.61
CA GLU A 193 -18.16 -7.41 9.70
C GLU A 193 -17.62 -6.08 10.26
N ALA A 194 -16.36 -5.75 9.96
CA ALA A 194 -15.73 -4.51 10.38
C ALA A 194 -16.54 -3.28 9.96
N ALA A 195 -16.60 -2.29 10.86
CA ALA A 195 -17.19 -0.99 10.56
C ALA A 195 -16.46 -0.37 9.36
N ARG A 196 -17.23 0.10 8.39
CA ARG A 196 -16.73 0.61 7.12
C ARG A 196 -17.46 1.87 6.73
N THR A 197 -16.69 2.90 6.43
CA THR A 197 -17.22 4.18 5.96
C THR A 197 -16.61 4.53 4.62
N THR A 198 -17.48 4.77 3.64
CA THR A 198 -17.05 5.37 2.38
C THR A 198 -16.81 6.85 2.61
N VAL A 199 -15.55 7.26 2.49
CA VAL A 199 -15.13 8.64 2.78
C VAL A 199 -15.05 9.50 1.53
N LEU A 200 -14.85 8.88 0.36
CA LEU A 200 -14.82 9.55 -0.94
C LEU A 200 -15.39 8.65 -2.04
N HIS A 201 -16.08 9.26 -2.99
CA HIS A 201 -16.65 8.60 -4.15
C HIS A 201 -15.95 9.06 -5.44
N GLY A 202 -15.78 8.12 -6.36
CA GLY A 202 -15.42 8.41 -7.73
C GLY A 202 -16.52 9.14 -8.48
N SER A 203 -16.09 10.05 -9.35
CA SER A 203 -16.98 10.80 -10.23
C SER A 203 -16.41 10.92 -11.65
N SER A 204 -17.23 11.40 -12.57
CA SER A 204 -16.73 11.98 -13.81
C SER A 204 -15.99 13.29 -13.52
N TRP A 205 -15.21 13.77 -14.48
CA TRP A 205 -14.60 15.11 -14.43
C TRP A 205 -15.62 16.24 -14.44
N THR A 206 -16.82 16.04 -15.02
CA THR A 206 -17.89 17.04 -15.06
C THR A 206 -18.68 17.11 -13.76
N ASP A 207 -18.79 15.99 -13.04
CA ASP A 207 -19.55 15.89 -11.79
C ASP A 207 -18.64 15.90 -10.54
N GLU A 208 -17.40 16.38 -10.71
CA GLU A 208 -16.45 16.53 -9.62
C GLU A 208 -16.92 17.61 -8.63
N ASP A 209 -16.96 17.24 -7.35
CA ASP A 209 -17.28 18.13 -6.24
C ASP A 209 -16.53 17.68 -4.99
N HIS A 210 -15.39 18.33 -4.74
CA HIS A 210 -14.53 18.01 -3.61
C HIS A 210 -15.19 18.33 -2.26
N GLY A 211 -16.13 19.28 -2.21
CA GLY A 211 -16.84 19.65 -1.00
C GLY A 211 -17.78 18.55 -0.51
N THR A 212 -18.29 17.74 -1.44
CA THR A 212 -19.12 16.56 -1.13
C THR A 212 -18.35 15.24 -1.23
N GLY A 213 -17.02 15.28 -1.37
CA GLY A 213 -16.18 14.09 -1.45
C GLY A 213 -16.28 13.31 -2.77
N ARG A 214 -16.68 13.96 -3.87
CA ARG A 214 -16.73 13.38 -5.21
C ARG A 214 -15.50 13.80 -6.02
N VAL A 215 -14.68 12.85 -6.41
CA VAL A 215 -13.37 13.14 -7.04
C VAL A 215 -13.21 12.33 -8.32
N ALA A 216 -12.89 13.01 -9.41
CA ALA A 216 -12.65 12.34 -10.69
C ALA A 216 -11.30 11.60 -10.68
N GLN A 217 -11.26 10.41 -11.24
CA GLN A 217 -10.07 9.52 -11.30
C GLN A 217 -9.25 9.49 -10.00
N LEU A 218 -9.93 9.45 -8.84
CA LEU A 218 -9.25 9.29 -7.56
C LEU A 218 -8.53 7.95 -7.45
N TYR A 219 -7.46 7.96 -6.67
CA TYR A 219 -6.75 6.78 -6.17
C TYR A 219 -5.94 7.16 -4.92
N GLY A 220 -5.42 6.17 -4.20
CA GLY A 220 -4.73 6.40 -2.93
C GLY A 220 -5.71 6.38 -1.75
N GLY A 221 -5.68 7.41 -0.91
CA GLY A 221 -6.37 7.41 0.39
C GLY A 221 -5.41 7.09 1.53
N TYR A 222 -4.28 7.80 1.59
CA TYR A 222 -3.24 7.53 2.57
C TYR A 222 -3.51 8.30 3.87
N ILE A 223 -3.63 7.58 4.98
CA ILE A 223 -3.88 8.15 6.30
C ILE A 223 -2.65 8.93 6.75
N LEU A 224 -2.84 10.21 7.09
CA LEU A 224 -1.78 11.10 7.52
C LEU A 224 -1.53 11.01 9.04
N PRO A 225 -0.27 11.11 9.49
CA PRO A 225 0.04 11.29 10.91
C PRO A 225 -0.71 12.49 11.50
N GLY A 226 -1.18 12.34 12.75
CA GLY A 226 -2.01 13.34 13.43
C GLY A 226 -3.52 13.17 13.22
N SER A 227 -3.95 12.17 12.45
CA SER A 227 -5.36 11.74 12.39
C SER A 227 -5.85 11.25 13.77
N SER A 228 -7.14 11.44 14.03
CA SER A 228 -7.88 10.85 15.16
C SER A 228 -9.09 10.09 14.63
N LEU A 229 -9.79 9.31 15.45
CA LEU A 229 -11.02 8.64 15.03
C LEU A 229 -12.14 9.64 14.69
N ALA A 230 -12.13 10.82 15.30
CA ALA A 230 -13.09 11.88 15.01
C ALA A 230 -12.74 12.70 13.75
N ASP A 231 -11.48 12.70 13.34
CA ASP A 231 -10.93 13.56 12.28
C ASP A 231 -9.76 12.86 11.59
N VAL A 232 -10.09 12.00 10.63
CA VAL A 232 -9.12 11.29 9.80
C VAL A 232 -8.71 12.17 8.64
N HIS A 233 -7.40 12.32 8.46
CA HIS A 233 -6.81 13.10 7.39
C HIS A 233 -6.28 12.14 6.31
N LEU A 234 -6.73 12.32 5.07
CA LEU A 234 -6.34 11.48 3.94
C LEU A 234 -5.62 12.29 2.87
N MET A 235 -4.53 11.75 2.35
CA MET A 235 -3.92 12.22 1.11
C MET A 235 -4.43 11.38 -0.06
N VAL A 236 -5.08 12.03 -1.01
CA VAL A 236 -5.75 11.41 -2.14
C VAL A 236 -5.14 11.94 -3.43
N SER A 237 -4.80 11.03 -4.31
CA SER A 237 -4.20 11.37 -5.59
C SER A 237 -5.25 11.40 -6.69
N GLN A 238 -5.00 12.26 -7.67
CA GLN A 238 -5.84 12.39 -8.86
C GLN A 238 -4.94 12.56 -10.07
N TRP A 239 -5.26 11.84 -11.15
CA TRP A 239 -4.57 11.94 -12.41
C TRP A 239 -5.54 11.86 -13.57
N ASN A 240 -5.60 12.92 -14.40
CA ASN A 240 -6.26 12.84 -15.68
C ASN A 240 -5.42 12.03 -16.67
N THR A 241 -5.81 10.79 -16.93
CA THR A 241 -5.06 9.90 -17.84
C THR A 241 -5.28 10.21 -19.31
N GLU A 242 -6.29 11.00 -19.67
CA GLU A 242 -6.57 11.42 -21.05
C GLU A 242 -5.69 12.60 -21.45
N THR A 243 -5.61 13.62 -20.60
CA THR A 243 -4.87 14.87 -20.87
C THR A 243 -3.50 14.91 -20.22
N ASN A 244 -3.18 13.95 -19.35
CA ASN A 244 -2.05 13.97 -18.41
C ASN A 244 -2.06 15.16 -17.44
N TRP A 245 -3.20 15.84 -17.26
CA TRP A 245 -3.33 16.97 -16.36
C TRP A 245 -4.77 17.16 -15.82
N PRO A 246 -4.98 17.35 -14.51
CA PRO A 246 -3.96 17.48 -13.47
C PRO A 246 -3.34 16.13 -13.08
N TYR A 247 -2.13 16.20 -12.52
CA TYR A 247 -1.54 15.16 -11.69
C TYR A 247 -1.23 15.79 -10.33
N ARG A 248 -2.06 15.50 -9.33
CA ARG A 248 -1.99 16.17 -8.01
C ARG A 248 -2.34 15.24 -6.86
N SER A 249 -1.97 15.68 -5.67
CA SER A 249 -2.42 15.10 -4.40
C SER A 249 -3.16 16.16 -3.60
N MET A 250 -4.21 15.75 -2.90
CA MET A 250 -5.17 16.59 -2.19
C MET A 250 -5.39 16.03 -0.80
N GLN A 251 -5.58 16.91 0.19
CA GLN A 251 -5.90 16.49 1.55
C GLN A 251 -7.41 16.59 1.78
N PHE A 252 -7.98 15.50 2.29
CA PHE A 252 -9.37 15.44 2.76
C PHE A 252 -9.40 15.19 4.26
N ARG A 253 -10.47 15.64 4.91
CA ARG A 253 -10.79 15.36 6.30
C ARG A 253 -12.13 14.64 6.33
N CYS A 254 -12.21 13.55 7.08
CA CYS A 254 -13.41 12.74 7.21
C CYS A 254 -13.56 12.22 8.63
N THR A 255 -14.79 11.90 9.00
CA THR A 255 -15.09 11.15 10.22
C THR A 255 -15.55 9.77 9.76
N PRO A 256 -14.70 8.72 9.89
CA PRO A 256 -15.08 7.36 9.55
C PRO A 256 -16.10 6.77 10.52
#